data_AF-A0A935R0B2-F1
#
_entry.id   AF-A0A935R0B2-F1
#
_cell.length_a   1.000
_cell.length_b   1.000
_cell.length_c   1.000
_cell.angle_alpha   90.00
_cell.angle_beta   90.00
_cell.angle_gamma   90.00
#
_symmetry.space_group_name_H-M   'P 1'
#
loop_
_entity.id
_entity.type
_entity.pdbx_description
1 polymer ?
#
loop_
_entity_poly.entity_id
_entity_poly.type
_entity_poly.pdbx_seq_one_letter_code
_entity_poly.pdbx_strand_id
1 'polypeptide(L)'
;MWLRRTLALPVQGTGLKEIASHLGFPWRHKGMDGMMVGMMYARYRDRREPFAVEQVMEYNADDVLALPFVVNRVRRLFEAAA
;
A
#
# COMPACT_ATOMS: atom_id res chain seq x y z
N MET A 1 3.89 -0.40 17.48
CA MET A 1 3.33 0.40 16.37
C MET A 1 2.03 1.05 16.84
N TRP A 2 1.90 2.38 16.75
CA TRP A 2 0.81 3.17 17.36
C TRP A 2 -0.60 2.69 16.99
N LEU A 3 -0.82 2.33 15.71
CA LEU A 3 -2.10 1.84 15.19
C LEU A 3 -2.72 0.69 15.99
N ARG A 4 -1.93 -0.31 16.40
CA ARG A 4 -2.43 -1.48 17.15
C ARG A 4 -2.91 -1.15 18.57
N ARG A 5 -2.50 0.00 19.12
CA ARG A 5 -2.87 0.42 20.49
C ARG A 5 -4.11 1.31 20.51
N THR A 6 -4.48 1.89 19.38
CA THR A 6 -5.53 2.91 19.28
C THR A 6 -6.68 2.50 18.39
N LEU A 7 -6.51 1.49 17.52
CA LEU A 7 -7.50 1.13 16.50
C LEU A 7 -7.65 -0.39 16.39
N ALA A 8 -8.87 -0.88 16.58
CA ALA A 8 -9.27 -2.23 16.21
C ALA A 8 -9.96 -2.18 14.85
N LEU A 9 -9.27 -2.64 13.81
CA LEU A 9 -9.81 -2.74 12.45
C LEU A 9 -10.18 -4.20 12.14
N PRO A 10 -11.25 -4.46 11.36
CA PRO A 10 -11.67 -5.81 10.97
C PRO A 10 -10.79 -6.37 9.83
N VAL A 11 -9.47 -6.35 10.03
CA VAL A 11 -8.43 -6.87 9.13
C VAL A 11 -7.47 -7.75 9.93
N GLN A 12 -6.84 -8.73 9.26
CA GLN A 12 -5.95 -9.70 9.91
C GLN A 12 -4.59 -9.07 10.25
N GLY A 13 -4.16 -8.09 9.46
CA GLY A 13 -2.90 -7.39 9.61
C GLY A 13 -3.04 -5.87 9.58
N THR A 14 -2.04 -5.22 10.15
CA THR A 14 -1.97 -3.75 10.28
C THR A 14 -1.05 -3.11 9.24
N GLY A 15 -0.79 -3.82 8.14
CA GLY A 15 -0.02 -3.30 7.03
C GLY A 15 -0.83 -2.28 6.23
N LEU A 16 -0.15 -1.29 5.66
CA LEU A 16 -0.80 -0.23 4.89
C LEU A 16 -1.67 -0.80 3.77
N LYS A 17 -1.15 -1.75 3.00
CA LYS A 17 -1.88 -2.38 1.88
C LYS A 17 -3.16 -3.06 2.29
N GLU A 18 -3.14 -3.76 3.41
CA GLU A 18 -4.30 -4.50 3.89
C GLU A 18 -5.38 -3.56 4.39
N ILE A 19 -4.99 -2.58 5.22
CA ILE A 19 -5.90 -1.56 5.73
C ILE A 19 -6.49 -0.74 4.57
N ALA A 20 -5.66 -0.25 3.65
CA ALA A 20 -6.11 0.54 2.51
C ALA A 20 -7.04 -0.26 1.58
N SER A 21 -6.73 -1.54 1.32
CA SER A 21 -7.61 -2.41 0.53
C SER A 21 -8.96 -2.63 1.20
N HIS A 22 -8.96 -2.89 2.49
CA HIS A 22 -10.20 -3.04 3.27
C HIS A 22 -11.04 -1.75 3.25
N LEU A 23 -10.38 -0.59 3.27
CA LEU A 23 -11.03 0.72 3.18
C LEU A 23 -11.40 1.15 1.74
N GLY A 24 -11.13 0.31 0.74
CA GLY A 24 -11.54 0.51 -0.65
C GLY A 24 -10.58 1.35 -1.50
N PHE A 25 -9.29 1.41 -1.15
CA PHE A 25 -8.30 2.11 -1.97
C PHE A 25 -8.16 1.45 -3.36
N PRO A 26 -8.25 2.23 -4.46
CA PRO A 26 -8.24 1.69 -5.81
C PRO A 26 -6.82 1.45 -6.34
N TRP A 27 -6.15 0.41 -5.85
CA TRP A 27 -4.83 0.00 -6.34
C TRP A 27 -4.83 -0.22 -7.85
N ARG A 28 -3.90 0.43 -8.57
CA ARG A 28 -3.66 0.22 -10.00
C ARG A 28 -3.08 -1.16 -10.25
N HIS A 29 -2.18 -1.60 -9.37
CA HIS A 29 -1.38 -2.83 -9.53
C HIS A 29 -1.64 -3.83 -8.40
N LYS A 30 -2.84 -4.43 -8.35
CA LYS A 30 -3.31 -5.32 -7.25
C LYS A 30 -2.43 -6.56 -7.00
N GLY A 31 -1.70 -7.03 -8.01
CA GLY A 31 -0.82 -8.20 -7.90
C GLY A 31 0.64 -7.86 -7.54
N MET A 32 0.98 -6.58 -7.38
CA MET A 32 2.36 -6.17 -7.11
C MET A 32 2.63 -6.08 -5.60
N ASP A 33 3.78 -6.60 -5.21
CA ASP A 33 4.34 -6.44 -3.87
C ASP A 33 5.81 -6.03 -3.89
N GLY A 34 6.32 -5.67 -2.70
CA GLY A 34 7.69 -5.22 -2.56
C GLY A 34 8.74 -6.28 -2.89
N MET A 35 8.42 -7.57 -2.73
CA MET A 35 9.32 -8.65 -3.12
C MET A 35 9.42 -8.71 -4.65
N MET A 36 8.29 -8.62 -5.35
CA MET A 36 8.26 -8.63 -6.80
C MET A 36 9.04 -7.43 -7.38
N VAL A 37 8.82 -6.23 -6.86
CA VAL A 37 9.58 -5.02 -7.28
C VAL A 37 11.07 -5.17 -7.00
N GLY A 38 11.43 -5.70 -5.83
CA GLY A 38 12.83 -5.98 -5.47
C GLY A 38 13.49 -6.98 -6.43
N MET A 39 12.78 -8.05 -6.81
CA MET A 39 13.27 -9.02 -7.79
C MET A 39 13.42 -8.42 -9.19
N MET A 40 12.47 -7.59 -9.63
CA MET A 40 12.57 -6.86 -10.90
C MET A 40 13.82 -5.98 -10.93
N TYR A 41 14.08 -5.25 -9.84
CA TYR A 41 15.26 -4.39 -9.73
C TYR A 41 16.56 -5.20 -9.69
N ALA A 42 16.59 -6.33 -8.98
CA ALA A 42 17.74 -7.21 -8.95
C ALA A 42 18.08 -7.78 -10.35
N ARG A 43 17.06 -8.22 -11.10
CA ARG A 43 17.24 -8.70 -12.49
C ARG A 43 17.75 -7.60 -13.42
N TYR A 44 17.21 -6.39 -13.30
CA TYR A 44 17.71 -5.23 -14.03
C TYR A 44 19.18 -4.93 -13.72
N ARG A 45 19.53 -4.86 -12.43
CA ARG A 45 20.89 -4.53 -11.98
C ARG A 45 21.90 -5.60 -12.36
N ASP A 46 21.58 -6.87 -12.11
CA ASP A 46 22.54 -7.99 -12.15
C ASP A 46 22.58 -8.67 -13.52
N ARG A 47 21.45 -8.67 -14.25
CA ARG A 47 21.29 -9.37 -15.53
C ARG A 47 21.00 -8.45 -16.71
N ARG A 48 20.88 -7.13 -16.48
CA ARG A 48 20.53 -6.13 -17.51
C ARG A 48 19.19 -6.42 -18.20
N GLU A 49 18.30 -7.14 -17.52
CA GLU A 49 16.93 -7.36 -18.01
C GLU A 49 16.16 -6.03 -18.05
N PRO A 50 15.25 -5.82 -19.02
CA PRO A 50 14.41 -4.63 -19.05
C PRO A 50 13.65 -4.41 -17.73
N PHE A 51 13.64 -3.18 -17.24
CA PHE A 51 12.92 -2.78 -16.04
C PHE A 51 11.68 -1.98 -16.42
N ALA A 52 10.50 -2.43 -15.99
CA ALA A 52 9.24 -1.72 -16.23
C ALA A 52 9.12 -0.49 -15.32
N VAL A 53 9.85 0.57 -15.65
CA VAL A 53 9.97 1.80 -14.83
C VAL A 53 8.60 2.39 -14.55
N GLU A 54 7.76 2.55 -15.56
CA GLU A 54 6.44 3.17 -15.43
C GLU A 54 5.58 2.39 -14.43
N GLN A 55 5.51 1.08 -14.61
CA GLN A 55 4.74 0.20 -13.72
C GLN A 55 5.21 0.29 -12.26
N VAL A 56 6.53 0.28 -12.03
CA VAL A 56 7.10 0.39 -10.67
C VAL A 56 6.87 1.78 -10.08
N MET A 57 6.93 2.83 -10.88
CA MET A 57 6.64 4.20 -10.44
C MET A 57 5.16 4.36 -10.06
N GLU A 58 4.24 3.77 -10.82
CA GLU A 58 2.82 3.75 -10.49
C GLU A 58 2.55 2.97 -9.20
N TYR A 59 3.17 1.80 -9.05
CA TYR A 59 3.12 1.01 -7.83
C TYR A 59 3.56 1.82 -6.60
N ASN A 60 4.71 2.50 -6.69
CA ASN A 60 5.24 3.31 -5.60
C ASN A 60 4.37 4.53 -5.31
N ALA A 61 3.83 5.17 -6.36
CA ALA A 61 2.90 6.27 -6.20
C ALA A 61 1.62 5.84 -5.46
N ASP A 62 1.09 4.63 -5.72
CA ASP A 62 -0.04 4.08 -4.96
C ASP A 62 0.31 3.88 -3.48
N ASP A 63 1.49 3.33 -3.16
CA ASP A 63 1.92 3.15 -1.76
C ASP A 63 1.99 4.50 -1.01
N VAL A 64 2.44 5.57 -1.68
CA VAL A 64 2.44 6.94 -1.11
C VAL A 64 1.03 7.50 -0.95
N LEU A 65 0.16 7.33 -1.96
CA LEU A 65 -1.21 7.87 -1.96
C LEU A 65 -2.16 7.12 -1.03
N ALA A 66 -1.90 5.84 -0.76
CA ALA A 66 -2.69 5.03 0.16
C ALA A 66 -2.61 5.54 1.59
N LEU A 67 -1.47 6.11 2.01
CA LEU A 67 -1.28 6.62 3.37
C LEU A 67 -2.26 7.75 3.75
N PRO A 68 -2.32 8.89 3.02
CA PRO A 68 -3.29 9.94 3.33
C PRO A 68 -4.74 9.47 3.14
N PHE A 69 -5.00 8.55 2.20
CA PHE A 69 -6.32 7.94 2.05
C PHE A 69 -6.77 7.22 3.32
N VAL A 70 -5.91 6.35 3.88
CA VAL A 70 -6.20 5.61 5.12
C VAL A 70 -6.41 6.56 6.28
N VAL A 71 -5.53 7.55 6.46
CA VAL A 71 -5.65 8.54 7.55
C VAL A 71 -6.98 9.30 7.46
N ASN A 72 -7.34 9.78 6.27
CA ASN A 72 -8.58 10.52 6.07
C ASN A 72 -9.82 9.64 6.29
N ARG A 73 -9.77 8.38 5.85
CA ARG A 73 -10.89 7.45 6.03
C ARG A 73 -11.09 7.08 7.49
N VAL A 74 -10.01 6.82 8.23
CA VAL A 74 -10.05 6.55 9.67
C VAL A 74 -10.59 7.76 10.43
N ARG A 75 -10.13 8.98 10.12
CA ARG A 75 -10.67 10.22 10.72
C ARG A 75 -12.18 10.36 10.55
N ARG A 76 -12.69 10.15 9.33
CA ARG A 76 -14.14 10.20 9.06
C ARG A 76 -14.94 9.14 9.82
N LEU A 77 -14.37 7.96 10.07
CA LEU A 77 -15.03 6.92 10.87
C LEU A 77 -15.15 7.34 12.34
N PHE A 78 -14.13 8.02 12.88
CA PHE A 78 -14.21 8.59 14.23
C PHE A 78 -15.23 9.72 14.32
N GLU A 79 -15.26 10.64 13.34
CA GLU A 79 -16.22 11.74 13.29
C GLU A 79 -17.67 11.25 13.18
N ALA A 80 -17.92 10.17 12.44
CA ALA A 80 -19.26 9.60 12.29
C ALA A 80 -19.75 8.80 13.51
N ALA A 81 -18.84 8.43 14.42
CA ALA A 81 -19.14 7.65 15.62
C ALA A 81 -19.29 8.53 16.89
N ALA A 82 -19.00 9.84 16.78
CA ALA A 82 -19.15 10.83 17.83
C ALA A 82 -20.51 11.53 17.72
#